data_AF-A0A959Y202-F1
#
_entry.id   AF-A0A959Y202-F1
#
_cell.length_a   1.000
_cell.length_b   1.000
_cell.length_c   1.000
_cell.angle_alpha   90.00
_cell.angle_beta   90.00
_cell.angle_gamma   90.00
#
_symmetry.space_group_name_H-M   'P 1'
#
loop_
_entity.id
_entity.type
_entity.pdbx_description
1 polymer ?
#
loop_
_entity_poly.entity_id
_entity_poly.type
_entity_poly.pdbx_seq_one_letter_code
_entity_poly.pdbx_strand_id
1 'polypeptide(L)'
;MKVIAVCAVLVRSGAPLHAQTFIMADGAAWDACSGIFHDSGGAGGSYGNNQDLTATLCPSGGAGSGPATSVTFTAWSVQAGAFDQLFIHDGPTTAAPVLTIGNGSNTLLNQTFTATGPSGCLTFRWVSNATVTAPGWTAEVVTGPDAGTNNSISVCSSQAPFSLLGQLGATPDPGGSWTGPGGGAFGGTYNPAVDPGGVYTYTVSGPSPCPDSVATVT
;
A
#
# COMPACT_ATOMS: atom_id res chain seq x y z
N MET A 1 39.04 31.65 25.82
CA MET A 1 38.26 30.41 25.65
C MET A 1 37.45 30.55 24.37
N LYS A 2 37.81 29.82 23.32
CA LYS A 2 37.02 29.73 22.07
C LYS A 2 36.16 28.48 22.17
N VAL A 3 34.85 28.65 22.24
CA VAL A 3 33.90 27.54 22.10
C VAL A 3 33.82 27.23 20.61
N ILE A 4 34.34 26.08 20.20
CA ILE A 4 34.21 25.56 18.84
C ILE A 4 32.88 24.79 18.81
N ALA A 5 31.90 25.32 18.07
CA ALA A 5 30.66 24.60 17.78
C ALA A 5 30.95 23.51 16.73
N VAL A 6 30.72 22.26 17.11
CA VAL A 6 30.73 21.13 16.18
C VAL A 6 29.33 21.03 15.58
N CYS A 7 29.17 21.36 14.30
CA CYS A 7 27.97 21.03 13.55
C CYS A 7 28.02 19.54 13.18
N ALA A 8 27.13 18.74 13.77
CA ALA A 8 26.88 17.38 13.29
C ALA A 8 25.96 17.45 12.07
N VAL A 9 26.48 17.08 10.90
CA VAL A 9 25.64 16.73 9.75
C VAL A 9 25.17 15.30 9.97
N LEU A 10 23.93 15.14 10.44
CA LEU A 10 23.25 13.86 10.37
C LEU A 10 22.93 13.59 8.90
N VAL A 11 23.83 12.88 8.21
CA VAL A 11 23.48 12.22 6.95
C VAL A 11 22.62 11.02 7.35
N ARG A 12 21.29 11.11 7.19
CA ARG A 12 20.47 9.90 7.15
C ARG A 12 20.98 9.08 5.97
N SER A 13 21.63 7.95 6.25
CA SER A 13 21.91 6.93 5.26
C SER A 13 20.57 6.45 4.70
N GLY A 14 20.21 6.91 3.50
CA GLY A 14 19.13 6.31 2.73
C GLY A 14 19.57 4.90 2.37
N ALA A 15 19.15 3.91 3.17
CA ALA A 15 19.25 2.52 2.77
C ALA A 15 18.52 2.39 1.42
N PRO A 16 19.07 1.66 0.44
CA PRO A 16 18.37 1.40 -0.80
C PRO A 16 17.04 0.73 -0.47
N LEU A 17 15.93 1.29 -0.97
CA LEU A 17 14.55 0.84 -0.77
C LEU A 17 14.39 -0.56 -1.38
N HIS A 18 14.81 -1.61 -0.66
CA HIS A 18 14.43 -2.97 -0.98
C HIS A 18 12.97 -3.11 -0.55
N ALA A 19 12.10 -3.61 -1.43
CA ALA A 19 10.75 -4.00 -1.05
C ALA A 19 10.85 -4.88 0.20
N GLN A 20 10.20 -4.47 1.30
CA GLN A 20 10.25 -5.24 2.53
C GLN A 20 9.62 -6.61 2.29
N THR A 21 10.17 -7.66 2.91
CA THR A 21 9.57 -8.99 2.85
C THR A 21 8.93 -9.28 4.20
N PHE A 22 7.63 -9.56 4.18
CA PHE A 22 6.86 -10.02 5.33
C PHE A 22 6.59 -11.51 5.16
N ILE A 23 6.78 -12.28 6.22
CA ILE A 23 6.52 -13.72 6.23
C ILE A 23 5.52 -13.99 7.34
N MET A 24 4.40 -14.61 7.01
CA MET A 24 3.36 -14.96 7.98
C MET A 24 3.93 -15.80 9.13
N ALA A 25 3.83 -15.30 10.35
CA ALA A 25 4.23 -15.97 11.58
C ALA A 25 3.29 -15.54 12.71
N ASP A 26 3.12 -16.38 13.74
CA ASP A 26 2.16 -16.07 14.80
C ASP A 26 2.58 -14.86 15.64
N GLY A 27 1.64 -13.94 15.87
CA GLY A 27 1.85 -12.68 16.55
C GLY A 27 2.71 -11.68 15.79
N ALA A 28 3.01 -11.92 14.51
CA ALA A 28 3.85 -11.01 13.73
C ALA A 28 3.15 -9.66 13.51
N ALA A 29 3.90 -8.57 13.63
CA ALA A 29 3.35 -7.24 13.41
C ALA A 29 4.40 -6.35 12.74
N TRP A 30 3.97 -5.59 11.72
CA TRP A 30 4.84 -4.68 10.99
C TRP A 30 4.14 -3.35 10.69
N ASP A 31 4.92 -2.28 10.82
CA ASP A 31 4.57 -0.94 10.35
C ASP A 31 5.43 -0.67 9.11
N ALA A 32 4.79 -0.57 7.95
CA ALA A 32 5.51 -0.48 6.68
C ALA A 32 4.92 0.60 5.77
N CYS A 33 5.54 0.77 4.59
CA CYS A 33 5.05 1.63 3.51
C CYS A 33 4.71 0.81 2.26
N SER A 34 5.52 -0.21 1.99
CA SER A 34 5.25 -1.21 0.97
C SER A 34 6.11 -2.45 1.20
N GLY A 35 5.73 -3.55 0.56
CA GLY A 35 6.50 -4.78 0.58
C GLY A 35 5.76 -5.95 -0.05
N ILE A 36 6.35 -7.13 0.05
CA ILE A 36 5.77 -8.40 -0.39
C ILE A 36 5.50 -9.25 0.85
N PHE A 37 4.26 -9.66 1.02
CA PHE A 37 3.80 -10.53 2.09
C PHE A 37 3.58 -11.94 1.57
N HIS A 38 4.29 -12.88 2.16
CA HIS A 38 4.16 -14.31 1.86
C HIS A 38 3.47 -15.03 3.01
N ASP A 39 2.90 -16.19 2.68
CA ASP A 39 2.53 -17.19 3.69
C ASP A 39 3.76 -17.66 4.50
N SER A 40 3.53 -18.62 5.41
CA SER A 40 4.54 -19.07 6.36
C SER A 40 5.72 -19.80 5.71
N GLY A 41 5.58 -20.28 4.47
CA GLY A 41 6.65 -20.86 3.67
C GLY A 41 7.63 -19.84 3.09
N GLY A 42 7.28 -18.55 3.07
CA GLY A 42 8.09 -17.49 2.48
C GLY A 42 8.20 -17.57 0.95
N ALA A 43 9.16 -16.84 0.38
CA ALA A 43 9.37 -16.79 -1.07
C ALA A 43 9.86 -18.15 -1.62
N GLY A 44 8.92 -18.96 -2.14
CA GLY A 44 9.20 -20.23 -2.80
C GLY A 44 9.09 -21.47 -1.92
N GLY A 45 8.68 -21.33 -0.65
CA GLY A 45 8.32 -22.45 0.22
C GLY A 45 6.81 -22.67 0.26
N SER A 46 6.39 -23.88 0.63
CA SER A 46 4.99 -24.17 0.93
C SER A 46 4.68 -23.81 2.39
N TYR A 47 3.44 -23.40 2.68
CA TYR A 47 2.98 -23.24 4.06
C TYR A 47 3.00 -24.59 4.81
N GLY A 48 3.05 -24.55 6.14
CA GLY A 48 3.05 -25.74 6.99
C GLY A 48 1.65 -26.27 7.31
N ASN A 49 1.57 -27.53 7.74
CA ASN A 49 0.35 -28.12 8.32
C ASN A 49 0.12 -27.65 9.77
N ASN A 50 -1.12 -27.75 10.26
CA ASN A 50 -1.56 -27.48 11.62
C ASN A 50 -1.19 -26.07 12.11
N GLN A 51 -1.34 -25.08 11.24
CA GLN A 51 -1.04 -23.70 11.55
C GLN A 51 -2.29 -22.97 12.03
N ASP A 52 -2.11 -22.08 13.00
CA ASP A 52 -3.04 -21.02 13.37
C ASP A 52 -2.16 -19.80 13.67
N LEU A 53 -1.91 -19.00 12.65
CA LEU A 53 -0.98 -17.88 12.70
C LEU A 53 -1.77 -16.59 12.60
N THR A 54 -1.38 -15.60 13.39
CA THR A 54 -1.90 -14.24 13.29
C THR A 54 -0.80 -13.26 12.91
N ALA A 55 -1.09 -12.35 11.98
CA ALA A 55 -0.16 -11.28 11.63
C ALA A 55 -0.88 -9.95 11.34
N THR A 56 -0.28 -8.83 11.70
CA THR A 56 -0.89 -7.51 11.51
C THR A 56 0.03 -6.59 10.70
N LEU A 57 -0.54 -5.93 9.71
CA LEU A 57 0.11 -4.88 8.93
C LEU A 57 -0.59 -3.56 9.22
N CYS A 58 0.20 -2.56 9.60
CA CYS A 58 -0.26 -1.21 9.88
C CYS A 58 0.49 -0.19 9.02
N PRO A 59 -0.07 1.04 8.88
CA PRO A 59 0.64 2.16 8.27
C PRO A 59 1.96 2.44 9.01
N SER A 60 2.93 3.01 8.31
CA SER A 60 4.19 3.39 8.95
C SER A 60 3.96 4.41 10.07
N GLY A 61 4.48 4.12 11.26
CA GLY A 61 4.18 4.87 12.48
C GLY A 61 3.06 4.26 13.34
N GLY A 62 2.48 3.14 12.91
CA GLY A 62 1.54 2.34 13.68
C GLY A 62 0.07 2.60 13.36
N ALA A 63 -0.81 2.06 14.19
CA ALA A 63 -2.25 2.24 14.02
C ALA A 63 -2.66 3.73 14.05
N GLY A 64 -3.33 4.18 12.99
CA GLY A 64 -3.85 5.55 12.85
C GLY A 64 -2.82 6.60 12.44
N SER A 65 -1.59 6.21 12.08
CA SER A 65 -0.50 7.15 11.78
C SER A 65 -0.41 7.61 10.32
N GLY A 66 -1.12 6.96 9.41
CA GLY A 66 -0.91 7.16 7.98
C GLY A 66 -2.05 6.64 7.11
N PRO A 67 -1.88 6.63 5.79
CA PRO A 67 -2.90 6.12 4.87
C PRO A 67 -3.17 4.64 5.13
N ALA A 68 -4.38 4.19 4.79
CA ALA A 68 -4.83 2.85 5.12
C ALA A 68 -3.99 1.75 4.43
N THR A 69 -3.79 0.63 5.13
CA THR A 69 -3.14 -0.56 4.59
C THR A 69 -3.98 -1.16 3.48
N SER A 70 -3.39 -1.32 2.30
CA SER A 70 -3.94 -2.02 1.15
C SER A 70 -3.07 -3.24 0.83
N VAL A 71 -3.71 -4.37 0.51
CA VAL A 71 -3.03 -5.59 0.07
C VAL A 71 -3.65 -6.14 -1.22
N THR A 72 -2.80 -6.48 -2.19
CA THR A 72 -3.22 -7.08 -3.46
C THR A 72 -2.56 -8.44 -3.64
N PHE A 73 -3.35 -9.51 -3.79
CA PHE A 73 -2.80 -10.85 -3.94
C PHE A 73 -2.34 -11.11 -5.38
N THR A 74 -1.08 -11.46 -5.55
CA THR A 74 -0.44 -11.74 -6.84
C THR A 74 -0.19 -13.23 -7.07
N ALA A 75 -0.30 -14.06 -6.03
CA ALA A 75 -0.30 -15.51 -6.15
C ALA A 75 -1.30 -16.15 -5.16
N TRP A 76 -1.97 -17.22 -5.58
CA TRP A 76 -2.89 -17.98 -4.76
C TRP A 76 -2.88 -19.47 -5.13
N SER A 77 -2.27 -20.30 -4.30
CA SER A 77 -2.19 -21.74 -4.44
C SER A 77 -2.28 -22.41 -3.06
N VAL A 78 -3.51 -22.68 -2.64
CA VAL A 78 -3.82 -23.31 -1.34
C VAL A 78 -4.60 -24.61 -1.55
N GLN A 79 -4.72 -25.44 -0.51
CA GLN A 79 -5.47 -26.68 -0.58
C GLN A 79 -6.90 -26.44 -1.11
N ALA A 80 -7.30 -27.23 -2.10
CA ALA A 80 -8.64 -27.14 -2.70
C ALA A 80 -9.74 -27.35 -1.65
N GLY A 81 -10.79 -26.54 -1.69
CA GLY A 81 -11.83 -26.52 -0.67
C GLY A 81 -11.58 -25.47 0.42
N ALA A 82 -12.37 -25.53 1.49
CA ALA A 82 -12.31 -24.59 2.62
C ALA A 82 -11.48 -25.12 3.80
N PHE A 83 -10.48 -25.93 3.53
CA PHE A 83 -9.68 -26.60 4.56
C PHE A 83 -8.56 -25.74 5.12
N ASP A 84 -7.85 -25.04 4.24
CA ASP A 84 -6.85 -24.04 4.58
C ASP A 84 -7.40 -22.67 4.22
N GLN A 85 -7.36 -21.74 5.17
CA GLN A 85 -8.10 -20.49 5.09
C GLN A 85 -7.26 -19.29 5.55
N LEU A 86 -7.36 -18.20 4.80
CA LEU A 86 -6.87 -16.89 5.20
C LEU A 86 -8.06 -15.99 5.53
N PHE A 87 -8.16 -15.55 6.78
CA PHE A 87 -9.09 -14.52 7.21
C PHE A 87 -8.39 -13.17 7.12
N ILE A 88 -9.06 -12.17 6.55
CA ILE A 88 -8.60 -10.79 6.53
C ILE A 88 -9.56 -9.96 7.37
N HIS A 89 -9.05 -9.32 8.42
CA HIS A 89 -9.79 -8.51 9.36
C HIS A 89 -9.48 -7.02 9.13
N ASP A 90 -10.52 -6.18 9.13
CA ASP A 90 -10.42 -4.72 8.99
C ASP A 90 -10.12 -4.05 10.34
N GLY A 91 -8.89 -4.23 10.80
CA GLY A 91 -8.42 -3.62 12.03
C GLY A 91 -7.17 -4.30 12.60
N PRO A 92 -6.74 -3.87 13.80
CA PRO A 92 -5.45 -4.27 14.36
C PRO A 92 -5.50 -5.63 15.09
N THR A 93 -6.66 -6.29 15.15
CA THR A 93 -6.81 -7.60 15.82
C THR A 93 -7.83 -8.48 15.12
N THR A 94 -7.84 -9.77 15.46
CA THR A 94 -8.84 -10.75 14.98
C THR A 94 -10.25 -10.51 15.54
N ALA A 95 -10.43 -9.59 16.49
CA ALA A 95 -11.75 -9.15 16.94
C ALA A 95 -12.40 -8.15 15.97
N ALA A 96 -11.64 -7.59 15.02
CA ALA A 96 -12.15 -6.69 14.01
C ALA A 96 -12.99 -7.42 12.95
N PRO A 97 -13.92 -6.72 12.26
CA PRO A 97 -14.77 -7.32 11.23
C PRO A 97 -13.96 -8.04 10.14
N VAL A 98 -14.41 -9.22 9.72
CA VAL A 98 -13.78 -9.97 8.62
C VAL A 98 -14.23 -9.37 7.29
N LEU A 99 -13.27 -8.93 6.46
CA LEU A 99 -13.51 -8.46 5.10
C LEU A 99 -13.75 -9.63 4.13
N THR A 100 -12.94 -10.68 4.25
CA THR A 100 -13.03 -11.86 3.40
C THR A 100 -12.40 -13.08 4.06
N ILE A 101 -12.73 -14.25 3.51
CA ILE A 101 -12.08 -15.53 3.82
C ILE A 101 -11.64 -16.15 2.50
N GLY A 102 -10.33 -16.14 2.24
CA GLY A 102 -9.72 -16.83 1.10
C GLY A 102 -9.52 -18.31 1.39
N ASN A 103 -9.75 -19.17 0.40
CA ASN A 103 -9.43 -20.60 0.46
C ASN A 103 -9.33 -21.21 -0.95
N GLY A 104 -9.24 -22.53 -1.07
CA GLY A 104 -9.16 -23.22 -2.37
C GLY A 104 -10.44 -23.17 -3.21
N SER A 105 -11.58 -22.81 -2.61
CA SER A 105 -12.85 -22.55 -3.33
C SER A 105 -13.15 -21.06 -3.52
N ASN A 106 -12.43 -20.18 -2.81
CA ASN A 106 -12.56 -18.74 -2.90
C ASN A 106 -11.16 -18.11 -3.09
N THR A 107 -10.74 -17.98 -4.34
CA THR A 107 -9.43 -17.40 -4.67
C THR A 107 -9.38 -15.92 -4.34
N LEU A 108 -8.26 -15.48 -3.76
CA LEU A 108 -7.98 -14.05 -3.58
C LEU A 108 -7.12 -13.47 -4.69
N LEU A 109 -6.66 -14.27 -5.66
CA LEU A 109 -5.80 -13.81 -6.76
C LEU A 109 -6.40 -12.61 -7.49
N ASN A 110 -5.59 -11.56 -7.68
CA ASN A 110 -5.94 -10.27 -8.29
C ASN A 110 -6.98 -9.44 -7.50
N GLN A 111 -7.29 -9.83 -6.26
CA GLN A 111 -8.16 -9.06 -5.39
C GLN A 111 -7.33 -8.13 -4.51
N THR A 112 -7.88 -6.94 -4.27
CA THR A 112 -7.32 -5.93 -3.39
C THR A 112 -8.23 -5.73 -2.18
N PHE A 113 -7.64 -5.64 -0.99
CA PHE A 113 -8.34 -5.34 0.26
C PHE A 113 -7.67 -4.16 0.94
N THR A 114 -8.46 -3.14 1.29
CA THR A 114 -7.98 -1.92 1.95
C THR A 114 -8.65 -1.80 3.31
N ALA A 115 -7.88 -1.45 4.34
CA ALA A 115 -8.42 -1.13 5.65
C ALA A 115 -9.37 0.07 5.55
N THR A 116 -10.54 -0.02 6.17
CA THR A 116 -11.51 1.07 6.23
C THR A 116 -11.65 1.62 7.64
N GLY A 117 -11.18 0.87 8.64
CA GLY A 117 -11.17 1.30 10.03
C GLY A 117 -10.17 2.44 10.33
N PRO A 118 -10.37 3.22 11.40
CA PRO A 118 -9.54 4.37 11.76
C PRO A 118 -8.10 3.99 12.14
N SER A 119 -7.84 2.71 12.41
CA SER A 119 -6.48 2.22 12.62
C SER A 119 -5.65 2.18 11.33
N GLY A 120 -6.29 2.11 10.16
CA GLY A 120 -5.62 1.86 8.89
C GLY A 120 -4.91 0.50 8.81
N CYS A 121 -5.10 -0.41 9.78
CA CYS A 121 -4.43 -1.71 9.82
C CYS A 121 -5.29 -2.83 9.25
N LEU A 122 -4.64 -3.85 8.70
CA LEU A 122 -5.25 -5.15 8.40
C LEU A 122 -4.62 -6.24 9.27
N THR A 123 -5.45 -7.14 9.79
CA THR A 123 -4.98 -8.34 10.51
C THR A 123 -5.35 -9.59 9.74
N PHE A 124 -4.39 -10.48 9.60
CA PHE A 124 -4.48 -11.72 8.86
C PHE A 124 -4.46 -12.88 9.85
N ARG A 125 -5.33 -13.86 9.64
CA ARG A 125 -5.26 -15.14 10.35
C ARG A 125 -5.21 -16.28 9.35
N TRP A 126 -4.11 -17.02 9.36
CA TRP A 126 -3.89 -18.18 8.51
C TRP A 126 -4.12 -19.46 9.30
N VAL A 127 -5.05 -20.29 8.85
CA VAL A 127 -5.34 -21.60 9.46
C VAL A 127 -5.12 -22.69 8.42
N SER A 128 -4.30 -23.69 8.76
CA SER A 128 -4.12 -24.88 7.94
C SER A 128 -4.39 -26.16 8.72
N ASN A 129 -4.90 -27.18 8.02
CA ASN A 129 -5.20 -28.48 8.63
C ASN A 129 -3.96 -29.39 8.72
N ALA A 130 -4.16 -30.65 9.07
CA ALA A 130 -3.07 -31.62 9.24
C ALA A 130 -2.47 -32.20 7.94
N THR A 131 -3.07 -31.95 6.78
CA THR A 131 -2.77 -32.67 5.53
C THR A 131 -2.82 -31.78 4.29
N VAL A 132 -1.88 -31.99 3.36
CA VAL A 132 -1.77 -31.27 2.09
C VAL A 132 -1.38 -29.82 2.28
N THR A 133 -0.14 -29.52 1.93
CA THR A 133 0.38 -28.16 1.79
C THR A 133 0.47 -27.81 0.32
N ALA A 134 0.45 -26.53 -0.01
CA ALA A 134 0.64 -26.02 -1.37
C ALA A 134 1.65 -24.84 -1.36
N PRO A 135 2.12 -24.37 -2.53
CA PRO A 135 3.07 -23.26 -2.62
C PRO A 135 2.61 -21.95 -1.96
N GLY A 136 1.33 -21.83 -1.59
CA GLY A 136 0.82 -20.78 -0.74
C GLY A 136 0.37 -19.53 -1.48
N TRP A 137 0.58 -18.38 -0.88
CA TRP A 137 0.07 -17.10 -1.40
C TRP A 137 1.11 -15.99 -1.26
N THR A 138 1.00 -15.01 -2.15
CA THR A 138 1.84 -13.81 -2.14
C THR A 138 0.95 -12.61 -2.36
N ALA A 139 1.19 -11.56 -1.59
CA ALA A 139 0.49 -10.29 -1.69
C ALA A 139 1.46 -9.11 -1.72
N GLU A 140 1.17 -8.12 -2.54
CA GLU A 140 1.80 -6.82 -2.48
C GLU A 140 1.10 -5.98 -1.41
N VAL A 141 1.89 -5.38 -0.53
CA VAL A 141 1.43 -4.49 0.53
C VAL A 141 1.73 -3.06 0.13
N VAL A 142 0.76 -2.17 0.29
CA VAL A 142 0.92 -0.73 0.20
C VAL A 142 0.27 -0.09 1.42
N THR A 143 1.04 0.69 2.15
CA THR A 143 0.71 1.34 3.43
C THR A 143 1.18 2.80 3.44
N GLY A 144 1.76 3.25 2.33
CA GLY A 144 2.19 4.60 2.07
C GLY A 144 1.14 5.40 1.30
N PRO A 145 1.38 6.70 1.11
CA PRO A 145 0.50 7.56 0.34
C PRO A 145 0.29 6.99 -1.07
N ASP A 146 -0.92 7.08 -1.60
CA ASP A 146 -1.22 6.69 -2.98
C ASP A 146 -1.58 7.95 -3.79
N ALA A 147 -0.74 8.28 -4.78
CA ALA A 147 -1.03 9.40 -5.68
C ALA A 147 -1.88 8.98 -6.89
N GLY A 148 -2.25 7.71 -6.99
CA GLY A 148 -2.89 7.08 -8.13
C GLY A 148 -1.91 6.77 -9.26
N THR A 149 -2.47 6.47 -10.43
CA THR A 149 -1.69 6.15 -11.63
C THR A 149 -1.58 7.35 -12.55
N ASN A 150 -0.44 7.51 -13.20
CA ASN A 150 -0.25 8.48 -14.29
C ASN A 150 -1.32 8.31 -15.37
N ASN A 151 -1.70 9.42 -15.99
CA ASN A 151 -2.58 9.42 -17.16
C ASN A 151 -2.14 10.48 -18.19
N SER A 152 -2.56 10.32 -19.44
CA SER A 152 -2.37 11.31 -20.50
C SER A 152 -3.69 11.62 -21.18
N ILE A 153 -4.02 12.90 -21.32
CA ILE A 153 -5.29 13.37 -21.85
C ILE A 153 -5.08 14.42 -22.95
N SER A 154 -5.92 14.37 -23.99
CA SER A 154 -5.97 15.40 -25.02
C SER A 154 -7.21 16.27 -24.81
N VAL A 155 -7.01 17.57 -24.66
CA VAL A 155 -8.08 18.53 -24.39
C VAL A 155 -8.11 19.65 -25.42
N CYS A 156 -9.31 20.15 -25.72
CA CYS A 156 -9.52 21.29 -26.60
C CYS A 156 -9.57 22.58 -25.76
N SER A 157 -9.03 23.69 -26.29
CA SER A 157 -9.04 24.99 -25.61
C SER A 157 -10.45 25.53 -25.31
N SER A 158 -11.48 24.99 -25.96
CA SER A 158 -12.89 25.32 -25.73
C SER A 158 -13.54 24.53 -24.58
N GLN A 159 -12.84 23.55 -23.98
CA GLN A 159 -13.39 22.80 -22.85
C GLN A 159 -13.41 23.66 -21.58
N ALA A 160 -14.42 23.42 -20.74
CA ALA A 160 -14.52 24.05 -19.44
C ALA A 160 -13.37 23.58 -18.52
N PRO A 161 -12.98 24.39 -17.51
CA PRO A 161 -12.01 23.96 -16.51
C PRO A 161 -12.45 22.70 -15.76
N PHE A 162 -11.50 21.83 -15.41
CA PHE A 162 -11.75 20.56 -14.72
C PHE A 162 -10.67 20.22 -13.69
N SER A 163 -10.99 19.35 -12.74
CA SER A 163 -10.03 18.86 -11.73
C SER A 163 -9.08 17.82 -12.34
N LEU A 164 -7.78 18.02 -12.15
CA LEU A 164 -6.74 17.06 -12.55
C LEU A 164 -6.75 15.80 -11.69
N LEU A 165 -7.20 15.86 -10.43
CA LEU A 165 -7.30 14.69 -9.55
C LEU A 165 -8.24 13.63 -10.14
N GLY A 166 -9.34 14.07 -10.75
CA GLY A 166 -10.27 13.17 -11.43
C GLY A 166 -9.76 12.62 -12.77
N GLN A 167 -8.58 13.05 -13.23
CA GLN A 167 -7.95 12.54 -14.44
C GLN A 167 -6.87 11.50 -14.15
N LEU A 168 -6.48 11.31 -12.88
CA LEU A 168 -5.55 10.25 -12.49
C LEU A 168 -6.27 8.88 -12.50
N GLY A 169 -5.51 7.82 -12.70
CA GLY A 169 -6.02 6.44 -12.57
C GLY A 169 -6.12 6.00 -11.11
N ALA A 170 -6.77 4.86 -10.89
CA ALA A 170 -7.04 4.29 -9.57
C ALA A 170 -7.86 5.23 -8.67
N THR A 171 -7.68 5.14 -7.34
CA THR A 171 -8.32 6.01 -6.35
C THR A 171 -7.24 6.77 -5.57
N PRO A 172 -6.69 7.87 -6.12
CA PRO A 172 -5.67 8.67 -5.44
C PRO A 172 -6.15 9.12 -4.05
N ASP A 173 -5.24 9.11 -3.08
CA ASP A 173 -5.48 9.70 -1.76
C ASP A 173 -5.77 11.20 -1.91
N PRO A 174 -6.82 11.73 -1.23
CA PRO A 174 -7.08 13.15 -1.20
C PRO A 174 -6.05 13.90 -0.33
N GLY A 175 -5.92 15.20 -0.56
CA GLY A 175 -5.10 16.08 0.29
C GLY A 175 -3.63 16.25 -0.12
N GLY A 176 -3.22 15.67 -1.25
CA GLY A 176 -1.94 15.96 -1.88
C GLY A 176 -1.87 17.36 -2.51
N SER A 177 -0.67 17.72 -2.96
CA SER A 177 -0.38 19.01 -3.61
C SER A 177 -0.10 18.86 -5.09
N TRP A 178 -0.50 19.85 -5.90
CA TRP A 178 -0.20 19.90 -7.33
C TRP A 178 0.95 20.85 -7.65
N THR A 179 1.80 20.46 -8.59
CA THR A 179 2.74 21.35 -9.28
C THR A 179 2.49 21.33 -10.78
N GLY A 180 2.50 22.50 -11.40
CA GLY A 180 2.34 22.65 -12.85
C GLY A 180 3.66 22.53 -13.62
N PRO A 181 3.61 22.66 -14.96
CA PRO A 181 4.79 22.68 -15.80
C PRO A 181 5.81 23.73 -15.30
N GLY A 182 7.06 23.30 -15.09
CA GLY A 182 8.10 24.17 -14.51
C GLY A 182 8.21 24.13 -12.97
N GLY A 183 7.40 23.33 -12.30
CA GLY A 183 7.53 23.02 -10.86
C GLY A 183 6.87 24.03 -9.92
N GLY A 184 6.18 25.04 -10.44
CA GLY A 184 5.40 25.98 -9.63
C GLY A 184 4.19 25.30 -9.00
N ALA A 185 3.78 25.74 -7.81
CA ALA A 185 2.55 25.27 -7.17
C ALA A 185 1.34 25.51 -8.07
N PHE A 186 0.43 24.55 -8.11
CA PHE A 186 -0.77 24.61 -8.95
C PHE A 186 -2.01 24.26 -8.12
N GLY A 187 -3.16 24.84 -8.48
CA GLY A 187 -4.41 24.67 -7.72
C GLY A 187 -5.13 23.34 -7.96
N GLY A 188 -4.63 22.50 -8.87
CA GLY A 188 -5.23 21.20 -9.23
C GLY A 188 -6.42 21.29 -10.20
N THR A 189 -6.87 22.49 -10.57
CA THR A 189 -7.90 22.71 -11.60
C THR A 189 -7.23 23.22 -12.87
N TYR A 190 -7.31 22.45 -13.95
CA TYR A 190 -6.77 22.82 -15.26
C TYR A 190 -7.83 23.52 -16.11
N ASN A 191 -7.47 24.67 -16.68
CA ASN A 191 -8.26 25.44 -17.62
C ASN A 191 -7.59 25.45 -19.00
N PRO A 192 -8.11 24.67 -19.97
CA PRO A 192 -7.55 24.57 -21.32
C PRO A 192 -7.44 25.88 -22.10
N ALA A 193 -8.15 26.94 -21.69
CA ALA A 193 -8.11 28.24 -22.34
C ALA A 193 -6.92 29.11 -21.92
N VAL A 194 -6.30 28.84 -20.77
CA VAL A 194 -5.26 29.72 -20.19
C VAL A 194 -4.04 28.98 -19.64
N ASP A 195 -4.22 27.74 -19.17
CA ASP A 195 -3.13 26.97 -18.61
C ASP A 195 -2.31 26.31 -19.74
N PRO A 196 -0.97 26.36 -19.68
CA PRO A 196 -0.13 25.77 -20.71
C PRO A 196 -0.18 24.24 -20.62
N GLY A 197 -0.19 23.58 -21.77
CA GLY A 197 0.01 22.13 -21.82
C GLY A 197 1.37 21.71 -21.27
N GLY A 198 1.44 20.56 -20.62
CA GLY A 198 2.66 20.02 -20.04
C GLY A 198 2.37 19.04 -18.90
N VAL A 199 3.41 18.66 -18.17
CA VAL A 199 3.28 17.70 -17.06
C VAL A 199 2.81 18.41 -15.80
N TYR A 200 1.66 17.99 -15.29
CA TYR A 200 1.15 18.34 -13.97
C TYR A 200 1.37 17.19 -13.02
N THR A 201 1.98 17.44 -11.86
CA THR A 201 2.36 16.41 -10.88
C THR A 201 1.53 16.56 -9.61
N TYR A 202 0.87 15.49 -9.19
CA TYR A 202 0.24 15.35 -7.89
C TYR A 202 1.20 14.64 -6.93
N THR A 203 1.39 15.19 -5.74
CA THR A 203 2.27 14.62 -4.72
C THR A 203 1.46 14.41 -3.44
N VAL A 204 1.44 13.17 -2.95
CA VAL A 204 0.87 12.82 -1.64
C VAL A 204 2.04 12.50 -0.72
N SER A 205 2.19 13.29 0.34
CA SER A 205 3.36 13.21 1.21
C SER A 205 3.35 11.96 2.10
N GLY A 206 4.48 11.27 2.16
CA GLY A 206 4.66 10.07 2.96
C GLY A 206 5.18 10.41 4.37
N PRO A 207 4.61 9.84 5.44
CA PRO A 207 5.24 9.94 6.74
C PRO A 207 6.57 9.18 6.73
N SER A 208 7.67 9.81 7.16
CA SER A 208 8.99 9.16 7.23
C SER A 208 8.90 7.82 7.98
N PRO A 209 9.46 6.70 7.44
CA PRO A 209 10.36 6.60 6.28
C PRO A 209 9.68 6.41 4.92
N CYS A 210 8.36 6.49 4.81
CA CYS A 210 7.68 6.36 3.53
C CYS A 210 8.09 7.51 2.60
N PRO A 211 8.52 7.23 1.36
CA PRO A 211 8.67 8.27 0.37
C PRO A 211 7.29 8.87 0.02
N ASP A 212 7.31 10.09 -0.50
CA ASP A 212 6.13 10.67 -1.12
C ASP A 212 5.72 9.83 -2.34
N SER A 213 4.42 9.72 -2.57
CA SER A 213 3.90 9.15 -3.81
C SER A 213 3.58 10.26 -4.80
N VAL A 214 3.87 10.01 -6.06
CA VAL A 214 3.67 10.97 -7.15
C VAL A 214 2.94 10.34 -8.32
N ALA A 215 2.03 11.10 -8.92
CA ALA A 215 1.39 10.74 -10.17
C ALA A 215 1.27 11.97 -11.08
N THR A 216 1.25 11.77 -12.39
CA THR A 216 1.23 12.85 -13.36
C THR A 216 0.05 12.78 -14.31
N VAL A 217 -0.49 13.94 -14.66
CA VAL A 217 -1.38 14.13 -15.81
C VAL A 217 -0.61 14.92 -16.87
N THR A 218 -0.58 14.40 -18.10
CA THR A 218 0.06 15.06 -19.27
C THR A 218 -0.96 15.36 -20.35
#